data_AF-A0A1V2TDH2-F1
#
_entry.id   AF-A0A1V2TDH2-F1
#
_cell.length_a   1.000
_cell.length_b   1.000
_cell.length_c   1.000
_cell.angle_alpha   90.00
_cell.angle_beta   90.00
_cell.angle_gamma   90.00
#
_symmetry.space_group_name_H-M   'P 1'
#
loop_
_entity.id
_entity.type
_entity.pdbx_description
1 polymer ?
#
loop_
_entity_poly.entity_id
_entity_poly.type
_entity_poly.pdbx_seq_one_letter_code
_entity_poly.pdbx_strand_id
1 'polypeptide(L)'
;MADAGETDPPYAPEREHFGGYTHQEIWDLVHEELDPAALGRVAAAWQTGADIVAEAFQTFADTTNRALSRCSGHTATAAWQATSDFVRAGNDTHEVCRAVGRLMERNSEAAQTIRAAIPPPAAYRPLDDPAAEAVHGGKRRMEHDIAAAAATADVQDTMSFIYTPTMPASGDRVPRFAAPRIDPSDGGRPRQ
;
A
#
# COMPACT_ATOMS: atom_id res chain seq x y z
N MET A 1 8.44 -10.26 18.34
CA MET A 1 7.19 -9.57 18.69
C MET A 1 7.41 -8.12 18.30
N ALA A 2 6.89 -7.71 17.14
CA ALA A 2 7.00 -6.34 16.67
C ALA A 2 6.11 -5.44 17.55
N ASP A 3 6.65 -4.31 17.94
CA ASP A 3 6.07 -3.39 18.92
C ASP A 3 4.82 -2.71 18.32
N ALA A 4 3.76 -2.57 19.12
CA ALA A 4 2.46 -2.05 18.70
C ALA A 4 2.46 -0.51 18.46
N GLY A 5 3.64 0.09 18.25
CA GLY A 5 3.86 1.53 18.07
C GLY A 5 4.46 1.96 16.72
N GLU A 6 4.81 1.02 15.82
CA GLU A 6 5.49 1.33 14.53
C GLU A 6 4.56 1.60 13.35
N THR A 7 3.29 1.18 13.43
CA THR A 7 2.31 1.33 12.34
C THR A 7 1.02 1.96 12.85
N ASP A 8 0.35 2.73 11.99
CA ASP A 8 -0.97 3.27 12.31
C ASP A 8 -2.02 2.14 12.45
N PRO A 9 -3.06 2.32 13.28
CA PRO A 9 -4.19 1.41 13.33
C PRO A 9 -4.87 1.29 11.95
N PRO A 10 -5.54 0.15 11.66
CA PRO A 10 -6.26 -0.01 10.41
C PRO A 10 -7.27 1.12 10.17
N TYR A 11 -7.15 1.82 9.06
CA TYR A 11 -8.05 2.93 8.71
C TYR A 11 -9.42 2.43 8.22
N ALA A 12 -9.49 1.24 7.62
CA ALA A 12 -10.73 0.56 7.22
C ALA A 12 -10.75 -0.88 7.74
N PRO A 13 -11.39 -1.14 8.89
CA PRO A 13 -11.38 -2.47 9.52
C PRO A 13 -12.39 -3.45 8.90
N GLU A 14 -13.39 -2.96 8.17
CA GLU A 14 -14.40 -3.80 7.53
C GLU A 14 -13.84 -4.40 6.24
N ARG A 15 -13.99 -5.73 6.09
CA ARG A 15 -13.60 -6.43 4.88
C ARG A 15 -14.75 -6.47 3.89
N GLU A 16 -14.40 -6.31 2.62
CA GLU A 16 -15.32 -6.45 1.49
C GLU A 16 -15.93 -7.86 1.46
N HIS A 17 -17.24 -7.93 1.23
CA HIS A 17 -17.97 -9.18 1.08
C HIS A 17 -18.36 -9.38 -0.40
N PHE A 18 -17.61 -10.23 -1.10
CA PHE A 18 -17.74 -10.39 -2.55
C PHE A 18 -18.96 -11.22 -2.99
N GLY A 19 -19.58 -11.98 -2.08
CA GLY A 19 -20.75 -12.80 -2.38
C GLY A 19 -21.99 -12.03 -2.83
N GLY A 20 -22.02 -10.71 -2.58
CA GLY A 20 -23.10 -9.83 -3.02
C GLY A 20 -22.96 -9.29 -4.45
N TYR A 21 -21.80 -9.45 -5.09
CA TYR A 21 -21.52 -8.89 -6.41
C TYR A 21 -21.67 -9.94 -7.51
N THR A 22 -22.20 -9.51 -8.65
CA THR A 22 -22.20 -10.28 -9.90
C THR A 22 -20.80 -10.34 -10.51
N HIS A 23 -20.54 -11.31 -11.39
CA HIS A 23 -19.26 -11.39 -12.14
C HIS A 23 -18.99 -10.11 -12.94
N GLN A 24 -20.02 -9.50 -13.54
CA GLN A 24 -19.87 -8.23 -14.26
C GLN A 24 -19.40 -7.10 -13.34
N GLU A 25 -20.05 -6.91 -12.19
CA GLU A 25 -19.67 -5.86 -11.24
C GLU A 25 -18.25 -6.06 -10.71
N ILE A 26 -17.84 -7.30 -10.41
CA ILE A 26 -16.47 -7.60 -10.00
C ILE A 26 -15.49 -7.27 -11.12
N TRP A 27 -15.80 -7.68 -12.37
CA TRP A 27 -14.93 -7.41 -13.50
C TRP A 27 -14.76 -5.91 -13.76
N ASP A 28 -15.86 -5.15 -13.74
CA ASP A 28 -15.87 -3.69 -13.91
C ASP A 28 -15.04 -3.01 -12.82
N LEU A 29 -15.30 -3.28 -11.54
CA LEU A 29 -14.54 -2.70 -10.42
C LEU A 29 -13.04 -3.02 -10.50
N VAL A 30 -12.69 -4.27 -10.82
CA VAL A 30 -11.29 -4.71 -10.94
C VAL A 30 -10.59 -4.07 -12.15
N HIS A 31 -11.30 -3.80 -13.24
CA HIS A 31 -10.67 -3.30 -14.47
C HIS A 31 -10.72 -1.79 -14.63
N GLU A 32 -11.75 -1.15 -14.08
CA GLU A 32 -11.99 0.29 -14.19
C GLU A 32 -11.45 1.07 -12.98
N GLU A 33 -11.65 0.56 -11.75
CA GLU A 33 -11.29 1.30 -10.53
C GLU A 33 -9.90 0.91 -9.98
N LEU A 34 -9.52 -0.36 -10.10
CA LEU A 34 -8.21 -0.82 -9.64
C LEU A 34 -7.12 -0.49 -10.69
N ASP A 35 -6.35 0.58 -10.46
CA ASP A 35 -5.23 1.03 -11.30
C ASP A 35 -3.86 0.65 -10.69
N PRO A 36 -3.24 -0.47 -11.11
CA PRO A 36 -1.90 -0.82 -10.64
C PRO A 36 -0.82 0.18 -11.05
N ALA A 37 -0.99 0.86 -12.18
CA ALA A 37 -0.02 1.83 -12.65
C ALA A 37 -0.05 3.09 -11.77
N ALA A 38 -1.22 3.52 -11.28
CA ALA A 38 -1.30 4.58 -10.27
C ALA A 38 -0.55 4.19 -8.99
N LEU A 39 -0.77 2.97 -8.47
CA LEU A 39 -0.06 2.48 -7.29
C LEU A 39 1.46 2.46 -7.50
N GLY A 40 1.92 2.02 -8.67
CA GLY A 40 3.35 2.03 -9.03
C GLY A 40 3.93 3.45 -9.10
N ARG A 41 3.19 4.43 -9.63
CA ARG A 41 3.62 5.85 -9.63
C ARG A 41 3.75 6.40 -8.21
N VAL A 42 2.80 6.06 -7.33
CA VAL A 42 2.85 6.46 -5.91
C VAL A 42 4.05 5.82 -5.21
N ALA A 43 4.33 4.53 -5.47
CA ALA A 43 5.51 3.86 -4.94
C ALA A 43 6.82 4.56 -5.35
N ALA A 44 6.97 4.89 -6.64
CA ALA A 44 8.14 5.60 -7.16
C ALA A 44 8.31 7.00 -6.55
N ALA A 45 7.21 7.72 -6.32
CA ALA A 45 7.24 9.03 -5.67
C ALA A 45 7.75 8.93 -4.22
N TRP A 46 7.29 7.95 -3.45
CA TRP A 46 7.77 7.71 -2.08
C TRP A 46 9.24 7.31 -2.03
N GLN A 47 9.69 6.46 -2.95
CA GLN A 47 11.11 6.07 -3.07
C GLN A 47 11.99 7.28 -3.41
N THR A 48 11.57 8.09 -4.38
CA THR A 48 12.28 9.34 -4.76
C THR A 48 12.35 10.30 -3.57
N GLY A 49 11.24 10.48 -2.85
CA GLY A 49 11.21 11.30 -1.64
C GLY A 49 12.15 10.79 -0.55
N ALA A 50 12.23 9.47 -0.36
CA ALA A 50 13.16 8.86 0.59
C ALA A 50 14.62 9.14 0.24
N ASP A 51 14.99 9.05 -1.04
CA ASP A 51 16.34 9.33 -1.51
C ASP A 51 16.73 10.81 -1.31
N ILE A 52 15.80 11.74 -1.61
CA ILE A 52 16.00 13.17 -1.37
C ILE A 52 16.21 13.46 0.12
N VAL A 53 15.41 12.85 1.00
CA VAL A 53 15.55 13.02 2.46
C VAL A 53 16.90 12.47 2.93
N ALA A 54 17.28 11.27 2.49
CA ALA A 54 18.56 10.66 2.85
C ALA A 54 19.75 11.53 2.41
N GLU A 55 19.72 12.06 1.18
CA GLU A 55 20.76 12.95 0.66
C GLU A 55 20.86 14.27 1.46
N ALA A 56 19.72 14.86 1.83
CA ALA A 56 19.68 16.08 2.62
C ALA A 56 20.29 15.87 4.02
N PHE A 57 19.95 14.79 4.71
CA PHE A 57 20.48 14.47 6.04
C PHE A 57 21.96 14.07 5.98
N GLN A 58 22.40 13.37 4.94
CA GLN A 58 23.81 13.07 4.73
C GLN A 58 24.61 14.35 4.52
N THR A 59 24.13 15.26 3.68
CA THR A 59 24.76 16.57 3.42
C THR A 59 24.84 17.42 4.70
N PHE A 60 23.78 17.42 5.50
CA PHE A 60 23.74 18.10 6.79
C PHE A 60 24.77 17.51 7.78
N ALA A 61 24.82 16.19 7.91
CA ALA A 61 25.76 15.50 8.78
C ALA A 61 27.21 15.84 8.38
N ASP A 62 27.54 15.72 7.10
CA ASP A 62 28.88 16.00 6.59
C ASP A 62 29.30 17.45 6.82
N THR A 63 28.38 18.40 6.62
CA THR A 63 28.64 19.83 6.82
C THR A 63 28.84 20.15 8.30
N THR A 64 27.98 19.63 9.16
CA THR A 64 28.05 19.87 10.61
C THR A 64 29.27 19.19 11.23
N ASN A 65 29.59 17.97 10.82
CA ASN A 65 30.78 17.25 11.28
C ASN A 65 32.07 17.99 10.93
N ARG A 66 32.15 18.55 9.71
CA ARG A 66 33.28 19.41 9.32
C ARG A 66 33.37 20.67 10.18
N ALA A 67 32.25 21.33 10.45
CA ALA A 67 32.22 22.54 11.27
C ALA A 67 32.64 22.27 12.73
N LEU A 68 32.13 21.18 13.32
CA LEU A 68 32.41 20.80 14.71
C LEU A 68 33.77 20.13 14.91
N SER A 69 34.45 19.68 13.84
CA SER A 69 35.76 19.00 13.91
C SER A 69 36.86 19.80 14.62
N ARG A 70 36.72 21.13 14.66
CA ARG A 70 37.68 22.05 15.29
C ARG A 70 37.24 22.52 16.68
N CYS A 71 36.05 22.12 17.12
CA CYS A 71 35.47 22.53 18.39
C CYS A 71 35.73 21.45 19.45
N SER A 72 36.04 21.87 20.67
CA SER A 72 36.28 20.98 21.81
C SER A 72 35.60 21.49 23.07
N GLY A 73 35.41 20.60 24.05
CA GLY A 73 34.79 20.92 25.33
C GLY A 73 33.30 20.59 25.37
N HIS A 74 32.66 20.92 26.50
CA HIS A 74 31.31 20.46 26.83
C HIS A 74 30.26 20.89 25.79
N THR A 75 30.34 22.13 25.30
CA THR A 75 29.44 22.66 24.26
C THR A 75 29.61 21.93 22.93
N ALA A 76 30.84 21.56 22.56
CA ALA A 76 31.09 20.79 21.35
C ALA A 76 30.48 19.39 21.46
N THR A 77 30.64 18.71 22.60
CA THR A 77 30.01 17.40 22.85
C THR A 77 28.49 17.46 22.76
N ALA A 78 27.88 18.48 23.37
CA ALA A 78 26.43 18.68 23.29
C ALA A 78 25.96 18.92 21.85
N ALA A 79 26.69 19.71 21.07
CA ALA A 79 26.40 19.93 19.66
C ALA A 79 26.52 18.64 18.82
N TRP A 80 27.53 17.81 19.08
CA TRP A 80 27.69 16.50 18.44
C TRP A 80 26.53 15.56 18.75
N GLN A 81 26.08 15.51 20.01
CA GLN A 81 24.95 14.69 20.42
C GLN A 81 23.65 15.15 19.73
N ALA A 82 23.34 16.45 19.80
CA ALA A 82 22.15 16.99 19.15
C ALA A 82 22.14 16.76 17.63
N THR A 83 23.30 16.90 16.97
CA THR A 83 23.46 16.61 15.54
C THR A 83 23.20 15.13 15.25
N SER A 84 23.75 14.23 16.07
CA SER A 84 23.58 12.78 15.90
C SER A 84 22.12 12.36 16.08
N ASP A 85 21.42 12.92 17.07
CA ASP A 85 20.02 12.64 17.31
C ASP A 85 19.13 13.16 16.17
N PHE A 86 19.43 14.35 15.64
CA PHE A 86 18.70 14.89 14.50
C PHE A 86 18.92 14.07 13.21
N VAL A 87 20.17 13.67 12.93
CA VAL A 87 20.49 12.79 11.80
C VAL A 87 19.78 11.45 11.93
N ARG A 88 19.74 10.88 13.14
CA ARG A 88 19.00 9.65 13.41
C ARG A 88 17.49 9.81 13.12
N ALA A 89 16.87 10.90 13.54
CA ALA A 89 15.46 11.17 13.23
C ALA A 89 15.22 11.31 11.71
N GLY A 90 16.17 11.89 10.98
CA GLY A 90 16.15 11.92 9.52
C GLY A 90 16.25 10.54 8.88
N ASN A 91 17.11 9.68 9.44
CA ASN A 91 17.25 8.30 8.99
C ASN A 91 15.96 7.49 9.19
N ASP A 92 15.36 7.62 10.37
CA ASP A 92 14.08 6.98 10.68
C ASP A 92 12.99 7.45 9.69
N THR A 93 12.98 8.75 9.34
CA THR A 93 12.04 9.33 8.37
C THR A 93 12.21 8.74 6.97
N HIS A 94 13.44 8.62 6.46
CA HIS A 94 13.63 8.04 5.11
C HIS A 94 13.27 6.55 5.08
N GLU A 95 13.49 5.81 6.16
CA GLU A 95 13.10 4.39 6.24
C GLU A 95 11.59 4.21 6.22
N VAL A 96 10.83 5.09 6.89
CA VAL A 96 9.36 5.14 6.78
C VAL A 96 8.94 5.38 5.33
N CYS A 97 9.51 6.38 4.65
CA CYS A 97 9.22 6.65 3.24
C CYS A 97 9.52 5.43 2.35
N ARG A 98 10.66 4.76 2.55
CA ARG A 98 11.00 3.53 1.81
C ARG A 98 10.01 2.40 2.10
N ALA A 99 9.59 2.24 3.34
CA ALA A 99 8.64 1.21 3.73
C ALA A 99 7.27 1.44 3.07
N VAL A 100 6.78 2.68 3.03
CA VAL A 100 5.55 3.05 2.30
C VAL A 100 5.71 2.78 0.80
N GLY A 101 6.85 3.16 0.21
CA GLY A 101 7.13 2.87 -1.20
C GLY A 101 7.04 1.38 -1.53
N ARG A 102 7.68 0.51 -0.72
CA ARG A 102 7.62 -0.95 -0.88
C ARG A 102 6.21 -1.52 -0.68
N LEU A 103 5.42 -0.94 0.23
CA LEU A 103 4.04 -1.34 0.44
C LEU A 103 3.19 -1.06 -0.81
N MET A 104 3.32 0.13 -1.40
CA MET A 104 2.60 0.52 -2.61
C MET A 104 3.03 -0.31 -3.83
N GLU A 105 4.30 -0.67 -3.92
CA GLU A 105 4.82 -1.57 -4.96
C GLU A 105 4.19 -2.96 -4.88
N ARG A 106 4.15 -3.57 -3.68
CA ARG A 106 3.45 -4.85 -3.47
C ARG A 106 1.96 -4.77 -3.79
N ASN A 107 1.30 -3.67 -3.44
CA ASN A 107 -0.10 -3.46 -3.78
C ASN A 107 -0.30 -3.34 -5.29
N SER A 108 0.64 -2.71 -6.03
CA SER A 108 0.62 -2.67 -7.49
C SER A 108 0.72 -4.08 -8.09
N GLU A 109 1.66 -4.90 -7.61
CA GLU A 109 1.82 -6.30 -8.07
C GLU A 109 0.59 -7.16 -7.77
N ALA A 110 0.03 -7.03 -6.56
CA ALA A 110 -1.20 -7.71 -6.16
C ALA A 110 -2.36 -7.30 -7.08
N ALA A 111 -2.53 -5.99 -7.31
CA ALA A 111 -3.56 -5.46 -8.19
C ALA A 111 -3.44 -5.99 -9.63
N GLN A 112 -2.22 -6.10 -10.17
CA GLN A 112 -2.00 -6.73 -11.48
C GLN A 112 -2.40 -8.21 -11.48
N THR A 113 -2.03 -8.93 -10.42
CA THR A 113 -2.36 -10.36 -10.26
C THR A 113 -3.88 -10.57 -10.23
N ILE A 114 -4.60 -9.75 -9.47
CA ILE A 114 -6.06 -9.80 -9.38
C ILE A 114 -6.68 -9.51 -10.75
N ARG A 115 -6.25 -8.43 -11.44
CA ARG A 115 -6.75 -8.09 -12.78
C ARG A 115 -6.55 -9.24 -13.77
N ALA A 116 -5.39 -9.90 -13.74
CA ALA A 116 -5.09 -11.02 -14.62
C ALA A 116 -5.91 -12.28 -14.28
N ALA A 117 -6.31 -12.45 -13.02
CA ALA A 117 -7.06 -13.61 -12.54
C ALA A 117 -8.56 -13.55 -12.85
N ILE A 118 -9.13 -12.36 -13.08
CA ILE A 118 -10.57 -12.19 -13.34
C ILE A 118 -10.84 -12.06 -14.85
N PRO A 119 -11.32 -13.13 -15.53
CA PRO A 119 -11.69 -13.05 -16.94
C PRO A 119 -12.98 -12.23 -17.13
N PRO A 120 -13.22 -11.69 -18.35
CA PRO A 120 -14.48 -11.03 -18.66
C PRO A 120 -15.66 -12.02 -18.61
N PRO A 121 -16.85 -11.58 -18.16
CA PRO A 121 -18.04 -12.41 -18.15
C PRO A 121 -18.50 -12.77 -19.57
N ALA A 122 -18.93 -14.02 -19.74
CA ALA A 122 -19.37 -14.53 -21.04
C ALA A 122 -20.84 -14.23 -21.29
N ALA A 123 -21.15 -13.39 -22.29
CA ALA A 123 -22.52 -13.15 -22.73
C ALA A 123 -23.10 -14.36 -23.50
N TYR A 124 -24.38 -14.66 -23.27
CA TYR A 124 -25.09 -15.65 -24.09
C TYR A 124 -25.15 -15.21 -25.54
N ARG A 125 -24.83 -16.13 -26.46
CA ARG A 125 -24.93 -15.91 -27.91
C ARG A 125 -25.99 -16.85 -28.48
N PRO A 126 -27.14 -16.31 -28.92
CA PRO A 126 -28.17 -17.08 -29.64
C PRO A 126 -27.61 -17.72 -30.91
N LEU A 127 -28.27 -18.77 -31.39
CA LEU A 127 -28.00 -19.30 -32.73
C LEU A 127 -28.40 -18.31 -33.83
N ASP A 128 -27.65 -18.29 -34.93
CA ASP A 128 -27.95 -17.43 -36.09
C ASP A 128 -29.28 -17.80 -36.77
N ASP A 129 -29.67 -19.08 -36.70
CA ASP A 129 -30.97 -19.56 -37.17
C ASP A 129 -32.03 -19.43 -36.05
N PRO A 130 -33.05 -18.56 -36.22
CA PRO A 130 -34.10 -18.38 -35.22
C PRO A 130 -34.96 -19.63 -34.99
N ALA A 131 -35.12 -20.49 -36.01
CA ALA A 131 -35.88 -21.73 -35.86
C ALA A 131 -35.11 -22.73 -35.00
N ALA A 132 -33.81 -22.89 -35.23
CA ALA A 132 -32.94 -23.67 -34.37
C ALA A 132 -32.87 -23.09 -32.95
N GLU A 133 -32.81 -21.78 -32.78
CA GLU A 133 -32.85 -21.12 -31.46
C GLU A 133 -34.17 -21.39 -30.73
N ALA A 134 -35.31 -21.37 -31.43
CA ALA A 134 -36.60 -21.67 -30.81
C ALA A 134 -36.68 -23.11 -30.29
N VAL A 135 -36.04 -24.07 -30.97
CA VAL A 135 -36.04 -25.50 -30.60
C VAL A 135 -34.98 -25.82 -29.54
N HIS A 136 -33.77 -25.27 -29.67
CA HIS A 136 -32.61 -25.65 -28.85
C HIS A 136 -32.19 -24.60 -27.83
N GLY A 137 -32.64 -23.36 -27.97
CA GLY A 137 -32.22 -22.21 -27.16
C GLY A 137 -32.51 -22.39 -25.67
N GLY A 138 -33.61 -23.04 -25.31
CA GLY A 138 -33.92 -23.33 -23.89
C GLY A 138 -32.84 -24.17 -23.20
N LYS A 139 -32.38 -25.25 -23.84
CA LYS A 139 -31.30 -26.09 -23.31
C LYS A 139 -29.97 -25.33 -23.31
N ARG A 140 -29.64 -24.61 -24.38
CA ARG A 140 -28.40 -23.83 -24.50
C ARG A 140 -28.32 -22.70 -23.46
N ARG A 141 -29.43 -22.02 -23.19
CA ARG A 141 -29.52 -20.98 -22.16
C ARG A 141 -29.34 -21.58 -20.77
N MET A 142 -29.99 -22.71 -20.47
CA MET A 142 -29.77 -23.42 -19.21
C MET A 142 -28.29 -23.82 -19.02
N GLU A 143 -27.66 -24.37 -20.05
CA GLU A 143 -26.22 -24.73 -20.01
C GLU A 143 -25.33 -23.49 -19.81
N HIS A 144 -25.66 -22.37 -20.47
CA HIS A 144 -24.96 -21.10 -20.28
C HIS A 144 -25.16 -20.54 -18.86
N ASP A 145 -26.37 -20.54 -18.34
CA ASP A 145 -26.69 -20.03 -16.99
C ASP A 145 -25.95 -20.84 -15.92
N ILE A 146 -25.86 -22.18 -16.06
CA ILE A 146 -25.07 -23.04 -15.16
C ILE A 146 -23.58 -22.68 -15.23
N ALA A 147 -23.03 -22.52 -16.44
CA ALA A 147 -21.62 -22.16 -16.62
C ALA A 147 -21.31 -20.75 -16.08
N ALA A 148 -22.21 -19.79 -16.29
CA ALA A 148 -22.09 -18.42 -15.79
C ALA A 148 -22.17 -18.36 -14.26
N ALA A 149 -23.03 -19.15 -13.63
CA ALA A 149 -23.11 -19.27 -12.17
C ALA A 149 -21.83 -19.87 -11.59
N ALA A 150 -21.28 -20.92 -12.22
CA ALA A 150 -20.00 -21.50 -11.81
C ALA A 150 -18.85 -20.50 -11.93
N ALA A 151 -18.76 -19.78 -13.06
CA ALA A 151 -17.74 -18.73 -13.25
C ALA A 151 -17.88 -17.60 -12.22
N THR A 152 -19.11 -17.21 -11.87
CA THR A 152 -19.35 -16.20 -10.82
C THR A 152 -18.84 -16.68 -9.47
N ALA A 153 -19.12 -17.93 -9.09
CA ALA A 153 -18.62 -18.51 -7.85
C ALA A 153 -17.08 -18.56 -7.82
N ASP A 154 -16.43 -18.98 -8.91
CA ASP A 154 -14.97 -19.04 -9.02
C ASP A 154 -14.32 -17.65 -8.87
N VAL A 155 -14.95 -16.61 -9.44
CA VAL A 155 -14.49 -15.23 -9.32
C VAL A 155 -14.70 -14.69 -7.90
N GLN A 156 -15.83 -14.97 -7.26
CA GLN A 156 -16.08 -14.61 -5.86
C GLN A 156 -15.09 -15.30 -4.91
N ASP A 157 -14.75 -16.56 -5.18
CA ASP A 157 -13.72 -17.30 -4.44
C ASP A 157 -12.34 -16.69 -4.69
N THR A 158 -12.02 -16.31 -5.93
CA THR A 158 -10.77 -15.60 -6.25
C THR A 158 -10.66 -14.30 -5.44
N MET A 159 -11.72 -13.50 -5.34
CA MET A 159 -11.70 -12.29 -4.51
C MET A 159 -11.61 -12.61 -3.00
N SER A 160 -12.24 -13.69 -2.56
CA SER A 160 -12.21 -14.09 -1.15
C SER A 160 -10.88 -14.70 -0.71
N PHE A 161 -10.18 -15.42 -1.59
CA PHE A 161 -8.98 -16.19 -1.24
C PHE A 161 -7.68 -15.65 -1.84
N ILE A 162 -7.75 -14.83 -2.89
CA ILE A 162 -6.57 -14.19 -3.49
C ILE A 162 -6.56 -12.71 -3.14
N TYR A 163 -7.60 -11.94 -3.46
CA TYR A 163 -7.61 -10.49 -3.17
C TYR A 163 -7.47 -10.22 -1.67
N THR A 164 -8.32 -10.84 -0.88
CA THR A 164 -8.42 -10.58 0.56
C THR A 164 -7.10 -10.76 1.34
N PRO A 165 -6.28 -11.81 1.12
CA PRO A 165 -4.96 -11.91 1.77
C PRO A 165 -3.84 -11.10 1.09
N THR A 166 -3.95 -10.77 -0.20
CA THR A 166 -2.89 -10.08 -0.95
C THR A 166 -2.97 -8.56 -0.85
N MET A 167 -4.18 -8.01 -0.80
CA MET A 167 -4.44 -6.60 -0.54
C MET A 167 -4.73 -6.45 0.96
N PRO A 168 -3.80 -5.87 1.76
CA PRO A 168 -4.11 -5.54 3.14
C PRO A 168 -5.33 -4.63 3.18
N ALA A 169 -6.15 -4.76 4.24
CA ALA A 169 -7.27 -3.85 4.43
C ALA A 169 -6.76 -2.41 4.36
N SER A 170 -7.50 -1.53 3.69
CA SER A 170 -7.05 -0.16 3.46
C SER A 170 -6.57 0.48 4.76
N GLY A 171 -5.29 0.83 4.78
CA GLY A 171 -4.68 1.45 5.93
C GLY A 171 -4.15 0.50 7.02
N ASP A 172 -4.12 -0.80 6.80
CA ASP A 172 -3.43 -1.74 7.67
C ASP A 172 -1.90 -1.67 7.45
N ARG A 173 -1.14 -1.75 8.54
CA ARG A 173 0.34 -1.71 8.57
C ARG A 173 0.98 -0.49 7.89
N VAL A 174 0.32 0.67 7.91
CA VAL A 174 0.92 1.92 7.41
C VAL A 174 2.04 2.34 8.36
N PRO A 175 3.30 2.43 7.91
CA PRO A 175 4.41 2.86 8.76
C PRO A 175 4.20 4.29 9.26
N ARG A 176 4.43 4.52 10.55
CA ARG A 176 4.22 5.81 11.19
C ARG A 176 5.52 6.62 11.28
N PHE A 177 5.45 7.93 11.02
CA PHE A 177 6.55 8.84 11.35
C PHE A 177 6.69 8.99 12.86
N ALA A 178 7.89 8.73 13.39
CA ALA A 178 8.19 8.98 14.79
C ALA A 178 8.15 10.50 15.06
N ALA A 179 7.56 10.88 16.20
CA ALA A 179 7.68 12.27 16.67
C ALA A 179 9.17 12.58 16.94
N PRO A 180 9.68 13.76 16.55
CA PRO A 180 11.02 14.18 16.91
C PRO A 180 11.19 14.10 18.43
N ARG A 181 12.26 13.46 18.91
CA ARG A 181 12.60 13.47 20.33
C ARG A 181 13.09 14.87 20.70
N ILE A 182 12.17 15.72 21.14
CA ILE A 182 12.50 16.97 21.79
C ILE A 182 12.47 16.67 23.28
N ASP A 183 13.61 16.35 23.88
CA ASP A 183 13.71 16.29 25.35
C ASP A 183 13.64 17.73 25.89
N PRO A 184 12.62 18.11 26.67
CA PRO A 184 12.55 19.42 27.29
C PRO A 184 13.25 19.33 28.64
N SER A 185 14.58 19.19 28.67
CA SER A 185 15.31 19.27 29.94
C SER A 185 16.72 19.83 29.75
N ASP A 186 16.84 21.16 29.72
CA ASP A 186 17.71 21.88 30.67
C ASP A 186 17.42 23.40 30.70
N GLY A 187 16.16 23.75 30.97
CA GLY A 187 15.81 25.12 31.37
C GLY A 187 16.19 25.32 32.83
N GLY A 188 17.44 25.76 33.07
CA GLY A 188 18.01 25.94 34.40
C GLY A 188 17.07 26.67 35.37
N ARG A 189 16.78 26.02 36.50
CA ARG A 189 16.09 26.66 37.62
C ARG A 189 17.03 27.69 38.27
N PRO A 190 16.59 28.94 38.50
CA PRO A 190 17.34 29.85 39.35
C PRO A 190 17.26 29.37 40.79
N ARG A 191 18.41 29.24 41.46
CA ARG A 191 18.48 29.07 42.91
C ARG A 191 17.98 30.36 43.55
N GLN A 192 16.90 30.27 44.34
CA GLN A 192 16.62 31.20 45.42
C GLN A 192 17.31 30.70 46.69
#